data_AF-A0A1W1UK15-F1
#
_entry.id   AF-A0A1W1UK15-F1
#
_cell.length_a   1.000
_cell.length_b   1.000
_cell.length_c   1.000
_cell.angle_alpha   90.00
_cell.angle_beta   90.00
_cell.angle_gamma   90.00
#
_symmetry.space_group_name_H-M   'P 1'
#
loop_
_entity.id
_entity.type
_entity.pdbx_description
1 polymer ?
#
loop_
_entity_poly.entity_id
_entity_poly.type
_entity_poly.pdbx_seq_one_letter_code
_entity_poly.pdbx_strand_id
1 'polypeptide(L)'
;MEPEHEALFSVVNTRQLTQADVINFIEDNVHCITPMVNESAVDPLQALAAFRSLTINEAQSTTSELHDQAQSVSLLSGVEAASKKAHPLPTSLVFTYTPALGLQPQTIPLRVIVTADNGKAAIKLRPVQWSQHMKRITDDFESVLKAALDDSVTLYVADLN
;
A
#
# COMPACT_ATOMS: atom_id res chain seq x y z
N MET A 1 6.65 -13.79 -13.88
CA MET A 1 6.14 -13.08 -12.69
C MET A 1 5.29 -11.96 -13.24
N GLU A 2 4.06 -11.79 -12.75
CA GLU A 2 3.15 -10.76 -13.27
C GLU A 2 3.71 -9.35 -12.95
N PRO A 3 3.56 -8.36 -13.86
CA PRO A 3 4.16 -7.03 -13.70
C PRO A 3 3.71 -6.31 -12.43
N GLU A 4 2.48 -6.55 -11.97
CA GLU A 4 1.94 -5.97 -10.73
C GLU A 4 2.67 -6.49 -9.48
N HIS A 5 3.11 -7.75 -9.48
CA HIS A 5 3.88 -8.31 -8.37
C HIS A 5 5.24 -7.61 -8.26
N GLU A 6 5.90 -7.37 -9.39
CA GLU A 6 7.18 -6.64 -9.42
C GLU A 6 7.00 -5.18 -8.97
N ALA A 7 5.95 -4.51 -9.44
CA ALA A 7 5.62 -3.15 -9.03
C ALA A 7 5.40 -3.04 -7.52
N LEU A 8 4.62 -3.95 -6.93
CA LEU A 8 4.39 -4.01 -5.48
C LEU A 8 5.71 -4.17 -4.70
N PHE A 9 6.57 -5.10 -5.12
CA PHE A 9 7.85 -5.35 -4.45
C PHE A 9 8.78 -4.14 -4.54
N SER A 10 8.79 -3.43 -5.68
CA SER A 10 9.62 -2.24 -5.86
C SER A 10 9.28 -1.16 -4.82
N VAL A 11 8.00 -0.89 -4.57
CA VAL A 11 7.58 0.16 -3.64
C VAL A 11 7.68 -0.27 -2.17
N VAL A 12 7.42 -1.55 -1.88
CA VAL A 12 7.50 -2.10 -0.51
C VAL A 12 8.94 -2.13 0.00
N ASN A 13 9.90 -2.46 -0.87
CA ASN A 13 11.32 -2.51 -0.51
C ASN A 13 12.00 -1.13 -0.53
N THR A 14 11.32 -0.12 -1.07
CA THR A 14 11.84 1.24 -1.10
C THR A 14 11.64 1.90 0.27
N ARG A 15 12.74 2.34 0.89
CA ARG A 15 12.72 2.97 2.22
C ARG A 15 11.89 4.26 2.23
N GLN A 16 11.97 5.03 1.15
CA GLN A 16 11.40 6.36 1.01
C GLN A 16 11.16 6.67 -0.48
N LEU A 17 9.93 7.03 -0.80
CA LEU A 17 9.45 7.40 -2.12
C LEU A 17 9.26 8.92 -2.18
N THR A 18 9.57 9.50 -3.32
CA THR A 18 9.20 10.88 -3.61
C THR A 18 7.72 10.96 -3.99
N GLN A 19 7.18 12.19 -4.00
CA GLN A 19 5.83 12.45 -4.52
C GLN A 19 5.66 11.94 -5.95
N ALA A 20 6.68 12.13 -6.80
CA ALA A 20 6.65 11.66 -8.19
C ALA A 20 6.62 10.14 -8.28
N ASP A 21 7.40 9.44 -7.45
CA ASP A 21 7.43 7.97 -7.46
C ASP A 21 6.08 7.36 -7.11
N VAL A 22 5.38 7.92 -6.11
CA VAL A 22 4.05 7.45 -5.71
C VAL A 22 3.00 7.76 -6.77
N ILE A 23 3.08 8.93 -7.41
CA ILE A 23 2.19 9.30 -8.52
C ILE A 23 2.35 8.31 -9.67
N ASN A 24 3.58 8.09 -10.14
CA ASN A 24 3.87 7.15 -11.22
C ASN A 24 3.40 5.73 -10.88
N PHE A 25 3.69 5.27 -9.66
CA PHE A 25 3.22 3.96 -9.20
C PHE A 25 1.69 3.84 -9.27
N ILE A 26 0.94 4.85 -8.84
CA ILE A 26 -0.52 4.81 -8.91
C ILE A 26 -1.01 4.87 -10.36
N GLU A 27 -0.40 5.69 -11.22
CA GLU A 27 -0.78 5.81 -12.63
C GLU A 27 -0.56 4.52 -13.40
N ASP A 28 0.58 3.87 -13.21
CA ASP A 28 0.95 2.63 -13.89
C ASP A 28 0.14 1.42 -13.41
N ASN A 29 -0.45 1.50 -12.21
CA ASN A 29 -1.11 0.39 -11.54
C ASN A 29 -2.57 0.72 -11.15
N VAL A 30 -3.20 1.66 -11.87
CA VAL A 30 -4.54 2.15 -11.54
C VAL A 30 -5.61 1.05 -11.57
N HIS A 31 -5.42 0.03 -12.41
CA HIS A 31 -6.34 -1.11 -12.55
C HIS A 31 -6.32 -2.06 -11.35
N CYS A 32 -5.26 -2.03 -10.53
CA CYS A 32 -5.08 -2.89 -9.37
C CYS A 32 -4.98 -2.13 -8.05
N ILE A 33 -5.18 -0.81 -8.06
CA ILE A 33 -5.14 0.05 -6.85
C ILE A 33 -6.52 0.62 -6.55
N THR A 34 -6.98 0.38 -5.32
CA THR A 34 -8.13 1.07 -4.73
C THR A 34 -7.65 1.98 -3.61
N PRO A 35 -7.60 3.31 -3.80
CA PRO A 35 -7.24 4.24 -2.74
C PRO A 35 -8.35 4.33 -1.69
N MET A 36 -7.96 4.44 -0.42
CA MET A 36 -8.87 4.50 0.72
C MET A 36 -8.61 5.74 1.58
N VAL A 37 -9.66 6.51 1.84
CA VAL A 37 -9.66 7.65 2.77
C VAL A 37 -10.58 7.29 3.93
N ASN A 38 -10.05 7.15 5.14
CA ASN A 38 -10.82 6.78 6.34
C ASN A 38 -11.78 5.60 6.07
N GLU A 39 -11.23 4.51 5.53
CA GLU A 39 -11.97 3.27 5.20
C GLU A 39 -12.99 3.37 4.05
N SER A 40 -13.11 4.54 3.42
CA SER A 40 -13.95 4.74 2.24
C SER A 40 -13.10 4.69 0.97
N ALA A 41 -13.50 3.87 0.00
CA ALA A 41 -12.86 3.84 -1.31
C ALA A 41 -13.10 5.18 -2.04
N VAL A 42 -12.07 5.69 -2.69
CA VAL A 42 -12.14 6.91 -3.50
C VAL A 42 -11.62 6.64 -4.91
N ASP A 43 -12.00 7.50 -5.84
CA ASP A 43 -11.55 7.40 -7.22
C ASP A 43 -10.02 7.60 -7.33
N PRO A 44 -9.29 6.77 -8.11
CA PRO A 44 -7.86 6.92 -8.29
C PRO A 44 -7.40 8.30 -8.79
N LEU A 45 -8.20 8.98 -9.62
CA LEU A 45 -7.88 10.34 -10.08
C LEU A 45 -7.95 11.35 -8.94
N GLN A 46 -8.88 11.18 -8.00
CA GLN A 46 -8.94 12.01 -6.78
C GLN A 46 -7.71 11.77 -5.89
N ALA A 47 -7.29 10.50 -5.76
CA ALA A 47 -6.06 10.16 -5.05
C ALA A 47 -4.83 10.80 -5.72
N LEU A 48 -4.71 10.73 -7.04
CA LEU A 48 -3.64 11.38 -7.79
C LEU A 48 -3.64 12.91 -7.61
N ALA A 49 -4.81 13.55 -7.62
CA ALA A 49 -4.92 14.97 -7.34
C ALA A 49 -4.49 15.33 -5.91
N ALA A 50 -4.82 14.48 -4.93
CA ALA A 50 -4.36 14.64 -3.55
C ALA A 50 -2.84 14.49 -3.42
N PHE A 51 -2.24 13.48 -4.07
CA PHE A 51 -0.79 13.32 -4.07
C PHE A 51 -0.07 14.46 -4.78
N ARG A 52 -0.59 14.97 -5.90
CA ARG A 52 -0.03 16.13 -6.63
C ARG A 52 -0.10 17.43 -5.84
N SER A 53 -1.12 17.60 -5.02
CA SER A 53 -1.31 18.81 -4.19
C SER A 53 -0.62 18.72 -2.82
N LEU A 54 0.05 17.60 -2.51
CA LEU A 54 0.73 17.38 -1.24
C LEU A 54 1.84 18.42 -1.01
N THR A 55 1.73 19.19 0.07
CA THR A 55 2.73 20.20 0.49
C THR A 55 3.45 19.81 1.78
N ILE A 56 4.62 20.42 2.04
CA ILE A 56 5.51 20.10 3.18
C ILE A 56 4.82 20.29 4.54
N ASN A 57 3.96 21.31 4.68
CA ASN A 57 3.24 21.60 5.92
C ASN A 57 2.29 20.47 6.32
N GLU A 58 1.77 19.73 5.34
CA GLU A 58 0.81 18.64 5.55
C GLU A 58 1.51 17.37 6.03
N ALA A 59 2.75 17.16 5.57
CA ALA A 59 3.61 16.08 6.06
C ALA A 59 3.95 16.22 7.56
N GLN A 60 4.00 17.45 8.07
CA GLN A 60 4.21 17.74 9.49
C GLN A 60 2.93 17.50 10.33
N SER A 61 1.75 17.84 9.80
CA SER A 61 0.45 17.59 10.47
C SER A 61 0.17 16.10 10.66
N THR A 62 0.37 15.28 9.62
CA THR A 62 0.15 13.82 9.71
C THR A 62 1.17 13.13 10.62
N THR A 63 2.40 13.65 10.73
CA THR A 63 3.39 13.15 11.69
C THR A 63 2.94 13.40 13.15
N SER A 64 2.27 14.53 13.42
CA SER A 64 1.76 14.87 14.75
C SER A 64 0.51 14.05 15.13
N GLU A 65 -0.40 13.79 14.18
CA GLU A 65 -1.60 12.98 14.39
C GLU A 65 -1.28 11.51 14.70
N LEU A 66 -0.17 10.97 14.15
CA LEU A 66 0.30 9.62 14.46
C LEU A 66 0.99 9.51 15.84
N HIS A 67 1.49 10.61 16.40
CA HIS A 67 2.11 10.62 17.74
C HIS A 67 1.06 10.74 18.86
N ASP A 68 -0.05 11.44 18.61
CA ASP A 68 -1.12 11.64 19.59
C ASP A 68 -2.15 10.50 19.68
N GLN A 69 -2.05 9.47 18.82
CA GLN A 69 -2.97 8.32 18.87
C GLN A 69 -2.73 7.37 20.08
N ALA A 70 -1.89 7.77 21.04
CA ALA A 70 -1.71 7.14 22.35
C ALA A 70 -2.41 7.90 23.51
N GLN A 71 -3.01 9.07 23.27
CA GLN A 71 -3.73 9.82 24.29
C GLN A 71 -5.20 10.04 23.93
N SER A 72 -6.06 9.52 24.80
CA SER A 72 -7.50 9.51 24.68
C SER A 72 -8.11 10.93 24.62
N VAL A 73 -9.24 11.04 23.91
CA VAL A 73 -10.22 12.13 23.95
C VAL A 73 -9.84 13.43 23.21
N SER A 74 -10.08 13.49 21.90
CA SER A 74 -10.41 14.73 21.18
C SER A 74 -11.24 14.42 19.93
N LEU A 75 -12.49 14.01 20.15
CA LEU A 75 -13.46 13.65 19.10
C LEU A 75 -14.17 14.85 18.44
N LEU A 76 -13.71 16.09 18.64
CA LEU A 76 -14.44 17.27 18.14
C LEU A 76 -13.58 18.32 17.40
N SER A 77 -12.26 18.18 17.32
CA SER A 77 -11.37 19.12 16.61
C SER A 77 -10.74 18.55 15.32
N GLY A 78 -10.68 17.23 15.15
CA GLY A 78 -10.10 16.59 13.96
C GLY A 78 -10.96 16.66 12.69
N VAL A 79 -12.26 16.90 12.84
CA VAL A 79 -13.22 16.90 11.71
C VAL A 79 -13.11 18.18 10.88
N GLU A 80 -12.69 19.29 11.49
CA GLU A 80 -12.56 20.59 10.80
C GLU A 80 -11.26 20.72 9.99
N ALA A 81 -10.19 19.99 10.36
CA ALA A 81 -8.91 20.02 9.64
C ALA A 81 -8.91 19.14 8.38
N ALA A 82 -9.65 18.03 8.37
CA ALA A 82 -9.86 17.19 7.18
C ALA A 82 -10.74 17.87 6.10
N SER A 83 -11.48 18.93 6.47
CA SER A 83 -12.52 19.55 5.64
C SER A 83 -12.04 20.68 4.70
N LYS A 84 -10.73 20.99 4.63
CA LYS A 84 -10.23 22.14 3.83
C LYS A 84 -9.62 21.81 2.47
N LYS A 85 -9.60 20.55 2.02
CA LYS A 85 -9.03 20.19 0.70
C LYS A 85 -10.09 19.68 -0.27
N ALA A 86 -9.92 20.05 -1.54
CA ALA A 86 -10.76 19.54 -2.63
C ALA A 86 -10.67 18.00 -2.77
N HIS A 87 -9.53 17.41 -2.41
CA HIS A 87 -9.30 15.96 -2.40
C HIS A 87 -8.51 15.54 -1.15
N PRO A 88 -9.07 14.68 -0.27
CA PRO A 88 -8.35 14.18 0.89
C PRO A 88 -7.26 13.18 0.49
N LEU A 89 -6.14 13.18 1.23
CA LEU A 89 -5.04 12.25 0.99
C LEU A 89 -5.45 10.82 1.40
N PRO A 90 -5.21 9.80 0.56
CA PRO A 90 -5.47 8.41 0.95
C PRO A 90 -4.66 7.99 2.17
N THR A 91 -5.34 7.34 3.11
CA THR A 91 -4.74 6.68 4.27
C THR A 91 -4.09 5.34 3.90
N SER A 92 -4.63 4.67 2.86
CA SER A 92 -4.05 3.45 2.30
C SER A 92 -4.35 3.31 0.82
N LEU A 93 -3.53 2.51 0.13
CA LEU A 93 -3.75 2.02 -1.22
C LEU A 93 -3.96 0.51 -1.12
N VAL A 94 -5.16 0.03 -1.44
CA VAL A 94 -5.45 -1.41 -1.45
C VAL A 94 -5.04 -1.96 -2.81
N PHE A 95 -3.97 -2.76 -2.82
CA PHE A 95 -3.38 -3.34 -4.02
C PHE A 95 -3.93 -4.76 -4.22
N THR A 96 -4.57 -5.03 -5.36
CA THR A 96 -5.20 -6.32 -5.68
C THR A 96 -4.66 -6.87 -6.99
N TYR A 97 -3.98 -8.00 -6.95
CA TYR A 97 -3.24 -8.54 -8.08
C TYR A 97 -3.13 -10.06 -8.02
N THR A 98 -2.81 -10.70 -9.13
CA THR A 98 -2.51 -12.14 -9.17
C THR A 98 -0.99 -12.32 -9.21
N PRO A 99 -0.34 -12.94 -8.19
CA PRO A 99 1.13 -13.01 -8.11
C PRO A 99 1.81 -13.75 -9.27
N ALA A 100 1.18 -14.84 -9.72
CA ALA A 100 1.64 -15.65 -10.83
C ALA A 100 0.45 -16.40 -11.44
N LEU A 101 0.59 -16.80 -12.71
CA LEU A 101 -0.40 -17.61 -13.40
C LEU A 101 -0.77 -18.86 -12.59
N GLY A 102 -2.08 -19.07 -12.39
CA GLY A 102 -2.62 -20.21 -11.65
C GLY A 102 -2.74 -19.99 -10.14
N LEU A 103 -2.16 -18.92 -9.60
CA LEU A 103 -2.37 -18.53 -8.20
C LEU A 103 -3.64 -17.71 -8.02
N GLN A 104 -4.16 -17.71 -6.80
CA GLN A 104 -5.33 -16.94 -6.41
C GLN A 104 -4.99 -15.44 -6.33
N PRO A 105 -5.92 -14.55 -6.72
CA PRO A 105 -5.79 -13.12 -6.52
C PRO A 105 -5.53 -12.78 -5.04
N GLN A 106 -4.62 -11.85 -4.82
CA GLN A 106 -4.20 -11.39 -3.53
C GLN A 106 -4.55 -9.91 -3.36
N THR A 107 -5.09 -9.58 -2.20
CA THR A 107 -5.31 -8.19 -1.79
C THR A 107 -4.42 -7.85 -0.61
N ILE A 108 -3.74 -6.70 -0.69
CA ILE A 108 -2.91 -6.16 0.39
C ILE A 108 -3.11 -4.65 0.56
N PRO A 109 -3.44 -4.18 1.77
CA PRO A 109 -3.43 -2.76 2.08
C PRO A 109 -2.00 -2.24 2.24
N LEU A 110 -1.66 -1.17 1.51
CA LEU A 110 -0.45 -0.39 1.68
C LEU A 110 -0.79 0.89 2.44
N ARG A 111 -0.33 1.02 3.69
CA ARG A 111 -0.50 2.26 4.46
C ARG A 111 0.36 3.36 3.88
N VAL A 112 -0.25 4.53 3.66
CA VAL A 112 0.46 5.73 3.21
C VAL A 112 0.97 6.47 4.44
N ILE A 113 2.28 6.65 4.52
CA ILE A 113 2.94 7.41 5.57
C ILE A 113 3.64 8.59 4.92
N VAL A 114 3.30 9.81 5.34
CA VAL A 114 3.93 11.02 4.84
C VAL A 114 4.73 11.65 5.96
N THR A 115 5.98 11.99 5.67
CA THR A 115 6.91 12.66 6.57
C THR A 115 7.57 13.84 5.85
N ALA A 116 8.04 14.83 6.60
CA ALA A 116 8.85 15.90 6.04
C ALA A 116 10.33 15.51 6.13
N ASP A 117 11.04 15.54 5.00
CA ASP A 117 12.48 15.29 4.94
C ASP A 117 13.15 16.43 4.15
N ASN A 118 14.07 17.15 4.80
CA ASN A 118 14.82 18.27 4.21
C ASN A 118 13.97 19.29 3.42
N GLY A 119 12.77 19.61 3.94
CA GLY A 119 11.85 20.53 3.27
C GLY A 119 11.19 19.95 2.02
N LYS A 120 11.06 18.63 1.91
CA LYS A 120 10.26 17.93 0.88
C LYS A 120 9.37 16.88 1.53
N ALA A 121 8.27 16.52 0.85
CA ALA A 121 7.44 15.39 1.26
C ALA A 121 8.15 14.07 0.96
N ALA A 122 8.26 13.23 1.99
CA ALA A 122 8.82 11.89 1.94
C ALA A 122 7.72 10.89 2.25
N ILE A 123 7.43 10.00 1.31
CA ILE A 123 6.32 9.05 1.40
C ILE A 123 6.87 7.64 1.60
N LYS A 124 6.18 6.84 2.42
CA LYS A 124 6.43 5.40 2.54
C LYS A 124 5.14 4.64 2.37
N LEU A 125 5.13 3.64 1.49
CA LEU A 125 4.05 2.68 1.35
C LEU A 125 4.40 1.44 2.17
N ARG A 126 3.68 1.22 3.28
CA ARG A 126 3.95 0.11 4.19
C ARG A 126 2.89 -0.99 4.03
N PRO A 127 3.26 -2.21 3.59
CA PRO A 127 2.31 -3.31 3.53
C PRO A 127 1.82 -3.71 4.92
N VAL A 128 0.52 -3.97 5.04
CA VAL A 128 -0.09 -4.53 6.24
C VAL A 128 0.07 -6.04 6.21
N GLN A 129 0.53 -6.64 7.32
CA GLN A 129 0.68 -8.09 7.48
C GLN A 129 1.54 -8.77 6.38
N TRP A 130 2.63 -8.13 5.97
CA TRP A 130 3.47 -8.58 4.85
C TRP A 130 3.91 -10.05 4.95
N SER A 131 4.42 -10.49 6.10
CA SER A 131 4.85 -11.89 6.27
C SER A 131 3.71 -12.89 6.10
N GLN A 132 2.50 -12.54 6.56
CA GLN A 132 1.32 -13.39 6.36
C GLN A 132 0.87 -13.42 4.90
N HIS A 133 0.98 -12.29 4.20
CA HIS A 133 0.73 -12.21 2.77
C HIS A 133 1.71 -13.11 1.99
N MET A 134 3.00 -13.02 2.28
CA MET A 134 4.02 -13.85 1.65
C MET A 134 3.78 -15.34 1.91
N LYS A 135 3.48 -15.72 3.16
CA LYS A 135 3.14 -17.10 3.49
C LYS A 135 1.93 -17.59 2.68
N ARG A 136 0.88 -16.77 2.55
CA ARG A 136 -0.32 -17.16 1.79
C ARG A 136 0.01 -17.42 0.31
N ILE A 137 0.90 -16.63 -0.29
CA ILE A 137 1.37 -16.85 -1.66
C ILE A 137 2.16 -18.17 -1.75
N THR A 138 3.06 -18.43 -0.78
CA THR A 138 3.84 -19.67 -0.74
C THR A 138 2.95 -20.90 -0.58
N ASP A 139 1.97 -20.86 0.33
CA ASP A 139 1.03 -21.96 0.56
C ASP A 139 0.18 -22.24 -0.69
N ASP A 140 -0.28 -21.19 -1.38
CA ASP A 140 -1.05 -21.31 -2.63
C ASP A 140 -0.19 -21.89 -3.77
N PHE A 141 1.05 -21.43 -3.88
CA PHE A 141 2.01 -21.98 -4.84
C PHE A 141 2.33 -23.45 -4.58
N GLU A 142 2.55 -23.84 -3.32
CA GLU A 142 2.76 -25.23 -2.93
C GLU A 142 1.54 -26.10 -3.30
N SER A 143 0.32 -25.59 -3.06
CA SER A 143 -0.92 -26.28 -3.41
C SER A 143 -1.04 -26.51 -4.91
N VAL A 144 -0.78 -25.49 -5.73
CA VAL A 144 -0.81 -25.60 -7.20
C VAL A 144 0.23 -26.59 -7.71
N LEU A 145 1.45 -26.58 -7.16
CA LEU A 145 2.48 -27.55 -7.53
C LEU A 145 2.09 -28.98 -7.15
N LYS A 146 1.58 -29.20 -5.94
CA LYS A 146 1.13 -30.54 -5.50
C LYS A 146 0.00 -31.09 -6.35
N ALA A 147 -0.91 -30.24 -6.82
CA ALA A 147 -2.00 -30.66 -7.70
C ALA A 147 -1.51 -30.98 -9.14
N ALA A 148 -0.41 -30.37 -9.58
CA ALA A 148 0.14 -30.55 -10.92
C ALA A 148 1.19 -31.66 -11.01
N LEU A 149 1.85 -32.01 -9.91
CA LEU A 149 2.89 -33.01 -9.84
C LEU A 149 2.33 -34.37 -9.44
N ASP A 150 2.96 -35.43 -9.94
CA ASP A 150 2.66 -36.81 -9.55
C ASP A 150 3.28 -37.16 -8.19
N ASP A 151 2.68 -38.10 -7.45
CA ASP A 151 3.08 -38.50 -6.08
C ASP A 151 4.51 -39.07 -6.01
N SER A 152 5.10 -39.40 -7.16
CA SER A 152 6.48 -39.87 -7.30
C SER A 152 7.54 -38.77 -7.14
N VAL A 153 7.14 -37.49 -7.14
CA VAL A 153 8.06 -36.35 -7.05
C VAL A 153 8.12 -35.82 -5.61
N THR A 154 9.33 -35.76 -5.03
CA THR A 154 9.53 -35.08 -3.75
C THR A 154 9.66 -33.58 -3.96
N LEU A 155 8.68 -32.81 -3.47
CA LEU A 155 8.66 -31.35 -3.54
C LEU A 155 9.29 -30.73 -2.28
N TYR A 156 10.23 -29.81 -2.48
CA TYR A 156 10.78 -28.95 -1.43
C TYR A 156 10.46 -27.49 -1.76
N VAL A 157 9.70 -26.83 -0.89
CA VAL A 157 9.40 -25.39 -1.00
C VAL A 157 10.16 -24.67 0.11
N ALA A 158 11.00 -23.71 -0.26
CA ALA A 158 11.72 -22.88 0.70
C ALA A 158 10.83 -21.72 1.15
N ASP A 159 11.00 -21.31 2.41
CA ASP A 159 10.30 -20.15 2.95
C ASP A 159 10.92 -18.87 2.37
N LEU A 160 10.09 -18.03 1.76
CA LEU A 160 10.49 -16.76 1.15
C LEU A 160 10.39 -15.65 2.21
N ASN A 161 11.31 -15.65 3.18
CA ASN A 161 11.44 -14.56 4.17
C ASN A 161 12.53 -13.56 3.78
#